data_AF-A0A139A4D1-F1
#
_entry.id   AF-A0A139A4D1-F1
#
_cell.length_a   1.000
_cell.length_b   1.000
_cell.length_c   1.000
_cell.angle_alpha   90.00
_cell.angle_beta   90.00
_cell.angle_gamma   90.00
#
_symmetry.space_group_name_H-M   'P 1'
#
loop_
_entity.id
_entity.type
_entity.pdbx_description
1 polymer ?
#
loop_
_entity_poly.entity_id
_entity_poly.type
_entity_poly.pdbx_seq_one_letter_code
_entity_poly.pdbx_strand_id
1 'polypeptide(L)'
;MSRVSFVPFVVALVAAVLLLNLTGPGNAAASSSNALIHTKNNITFTPGRRSLTKPLTIYIIWYGAWPDPDKAIITDYIGGLSTSDFWKINTMYYSADDTNRKHISSSVSLGPSIVDNYSLGKVIDGYNNYDISRLVYTYISQGKLPADLDGGVYLVLLDKHTIEGEYCNFGYCGFHTSVQSDFMDARNNNRTVKGIDPNFPDYAYAWIGHPKSCGYINGMASCAWHNILTSPNGNPPVDAMLPHIAHEIAESATNPDIFFPGWMTSDGNENVTYGDAKEENGYWYNAQWNGRKYLIQQHWNPTTQLCAPSVKPQISDCGKLQSLLPNFYLGDDCCNSGFADCANGVIRKLEIHTGNMTRGPLSTLLQKISVYFPELEVLQIAAMPLTGEITDAMCRLKKLQTISMFFLKNITGSLPDCLGYLKDLSILIISNNPQLTGPIPTSLTKVDAVADSSRGKQ
;
A
#
# COMPACT_ATOMS: atom_id res chain seq x y z
N MET A 1 0.81 -47.75 56.97
CA MET A 1 -0.21 -48.34 56.09
C MET A 1 -0.72 -47.25 55.17
N SER A 2 -0.60 -47.48 53.84
CA SER A 2 -1.35 -46.90 52.70
C SER A 2 -1.46 -45.36 52.55
N ARG A 3 -1.35 -44.72 51.37
CA ARG A 3 -0.84 -45.01 50.01
C ARG A 3 -1.07 -43.69 49.23
N VAL A 4 -0.01 -43.14 48.65
CA VAL A 4 0.13 -42.61 47.26
C VAL A 4 -0.99 -41.77 46.62
N SER A 5 -0.62 -40.58 46.12
CA SER A 5 -0.79 -40.21 44.69
C SER A 5 0.02 -38.96 44.30
N PHE A 6 0.88 -39.15 43.30
CA PHE A 6 1.60 -38.16 42.48
C PHE A 6 0.65 -37.52 41.47
N VAL A 7 0.75 -36.21 41.20
CA VAL A 7 0.55 -35.63 39.85
C VAL A 7 1.48 -34.40 39.70
N PRO A 8 2.22 -34.28 38.58
CA PRO A 8 3.16 -33.19 38.32
C PRO A 8 2.45 -31.96 37.74
N PHE A 9 2.97 -30.75 38.00
CA PHE A 9 2.67 -29.62 37.11
C PHE A 9 3.96 -28.95 36.66
N VAL A 10 4.07 -28.92 35.34
CA VAL A 10 5.13 -28.40 34.50
C VAL A 10 5.31 -26.91 34.77
N VAL A 11 6.53 -26.52 35.10
CA VAL A 11 7.02 -25.15 35.03
C VAL A 11 7.56 -24.91 33.63
N ALA A 12 7.01 -23.94 32.90
CA ALA A 12 7.62 -23.31 31.73
C ALA A 12 7.17 -21.83 31.75
N LEU A 13 8.07 -20.89 32.13
CA LEU A 13 8.84 -19.98 31.26
C LEU A 13 7.94 -19.00 30.48
N VAL A 14 8.11 -17.67 30.53
CA VAL A 14 9.29 -16.87 30.09
C VAL A 14 9.22 -15.48 30.78
N ALA A 15 10.19 -15.18 31.65
CA ALA A 15 11.30 -14.21 31.50
C ALA A 15 10.96 -12.71 31.72
N ALA A 16 11.51 -12.20 32.81
CA ALA A 16 11.79 -10.79 33.03
C ALA A 16 12.99 -10.35 32.15
N VAL A 17 12.92 -9.17 31.55
CA VAL A 17 14.12 -8.41 31.16
C VAL A 17 14.04 -7.03 31.79
N LEU A 18 15.02 -6.80 32.66
CA LEU A 18 15.34 -5.57 33.35
C LEU A 18 15.66 -4.44 32.36
N LEU A 19 15.20 -3.25 32.73
CA LEU A 19 15.72 -1.96 32.28
C LEU A 19 17.24 -1.87 32.47
N LEU A 20 17.98 -1.63 31.39
CA LEU A 20 19.34 -1.09 31.44
C LEU A 20 19.43 0.08 30.47
N ASN A 21 19.55 1.28 31.05
CA ASN A 21 19.99 2.50 30.37
C ASN A 21 21.47 2.35 29.98
N LEU A 22 21.78 2.48 28.69
CA LEU A 22 23.10 2.84 28.20
C LEU A 22 22.97 4.17 27.46
N THR A 23 23.53 5.21 28.07
CA THR A 23 23.75 6.53 27.46
C THR A 23 25.02 6.48 26.61
N GLY A 24 24.89 6.77 25.30
CA GLY A 24 26.00 7.01 24.38
C GLY A 24 25.48 7.37 22.98
N PRO A 25 26.07 8.34 22.26
CA PRO A 25 25.41 9.04 21.15
C PRO A 25 25.62 8.33 19.80
N GLY A 26 24.59 8.30 18.97
CA GLY A 26 24.73 7.98 17.55
C GLY A 26 23.66 7.04 17.00
N ASN A 27 22.98 7.54 15.97
CA ASN A 27 22.15 6.86 14.97
C ASN A 27 20.73 6.48 15.39
N ALA A 28 19.78 7.26 14.84
CA ALA A 28 18.37 6.95 14.79
C ALA A 28 18.15 5.61 14.06
N ALA A 29 17.88 4.56 14.82
CA ALA A 29 17.32 3.32 14.32
C ALA A 29 15.80 3.40 14.43
N ALA A 30 15.13 3.22 13.29
CA ALA A 30 13.69 3.24 13.12
C ALA A 30 13.00 2.22 14.05
N SER A 31 11.97 2.66 14.77
CA SER A 31 11.10 1.79 15.56
C SER A 31 10.05 1.16 14.66
N SER A 32 9.96 -0.17 14.74
CA SER A 32 8.92 -1.02 14.18
C SER A 32 7.54 -0.74 14.77
N SER A 33 6.58 -0.36 13.92
CA SER A 33 5.15 -0.56 14.15
C SER A 33 4.42 -0.70 12.79
N ASN A 34 3.78 -1.84 12.56
CA ASN A 34 2.98 -2.15 11.38
C ASN A 34 1.75 -1.24 11.28
N ALA A 35 1.89 -0.11 10.58
CA ALA A 35 0.78 0.71 10.11
C ALA A 35 1.05 1.14 8.64
N LEU A 36 0.47 0.40 7.70
CA LEU A 36 0.06 0.90 6.38
C LEU A 36 -1.10 1.89 6.69
N ILE A 37 -1.19 3.18 6.33
CA ILE A 37 -0.59 4.05 5.30
C ILE A 37 -0.66 5.51 5.81
N HIS A 38 0.36 6.33 5.53
CA HIS A 38 0.30 7.78 5.65
C HIS A 38 -0.55 8.41 4.52
N THR A 39 -1.64 9.09 4.84
CA THR A 39 -2.17 10.16 3.98
C THR A 39 -1.19 11.33 4.03
N LYS A 40 -0.29 11.44 3.04
CA LYS A 40 0.42 12.70 2.85
C LYS A 40 -0.57 13.71 2.28
N ASN A 41 -1.16 14.52 3.17
CA ASN A 41 -1.83 15.76 2.76
C ASN A 41 -0.86 16.53 1.86
N ASN A 42 -1.34 16.98 0.68
CA ASN A 42 -0.60 17.71 -0.36
C ASN A 42 0.15 16.84 -1.38
N ILE A 43 -0.54 15.94 -2.10
CA ILE A 43 -0.07 15.50 -3.42
C ILE A 43 -0.56 16.51 -4.46
N THR A 44 0.36 17.09 -5.21
CA THR A 44 0.08 17.93 -6.37
C THR A 44 0.37 17.15 -7.63
N PHE A 45 -0.61 17.09 -8.54
CA PHE A 45 -0.40 16.61 -9.89
C PHE A 45 -0.18 17.80 -10.82
N THR A 46 0.94 17.81 -11.53
CA THR A 46 1.15 18.75 -12.65
C THR A 46 0.83 18.01 -13.94
N PRO A 47 -0.29 18.33 -14.63
CA PRO A 47 -0.62 17.63 -15.86
C PRO A 47 0.48 17.81 -16.90
N GLY A 48 0.91 16.72 -17.52
CA GLY A 48 1.87 16.75 -18.62
C GLY A 48 1.32 17.57 -19.78
N ARG A 49 2.17 18.36 -20.43
CA ARG A 49 1.82 19.04 -21.69
C ARG A 49 1.53 18.03 -22.78
N ARG A 50 2.38 17.01 -22.84
CA ARG A 50 2.21 15.80 -23.64
C ARG A 50 1.64 14.69 -22.76
N SER A 51 0.53 14.10 -23.16
CA SER A 51 -0.02 12.88 -22.56
C SER A 51 -0.48 11.92 -23.64
N LEU A 52 -0.30 10.62 -23.43
CA LEU A 52 -0.66 9.57 -24.40
C LEU A 52 -2.15 9.22 -24.27
N THR A 53 -2.97 9.97 -24.99
CA THR A 53 -4.45 9.90 -24.90
C THR A 53 -5.11 8.95 -25.90
N LYS A 54 -4.33 8.30 -26.79
CA LYS A 54 -4.81 7.21 -27.65
C LYS A 54 -4.71 5.87 -26.90
N PRO A 55 -5.36 4.79 -27.38
CA PRO A 55 -5.14 3.45 -26.85
C PRO A 55 -3.64 3.15 -26.73
N LEU A 56 -3.22 2.76 -25.52
CA LEU A 56 -1.82 2.55 -25.18
C LEU A 56 -1.37 1.16 -25.64
N THR A 57 -0.22 1.10 -26.28
CA THR A 57 0.45 -0.13 -26.71
C THR A 57 1.84 -0.17 -26.09
N ILE A 58 2.12 -1.25 -25.36
CA ILE A 58 3.40 -1.47 -24.70
C ILE A 58 4.27 -2.35 -25.58
N TYR A 59 5.41 -1.83 -26.03
CA TYR A 59 6.41 -2.55 -26.83
C TYR A 59 7.58 -2.94 -25.95
N ILE A 60 7.77 -4.23 -25.69
CA ILE A 60 8.79 -4.67 -24.73
C ILE A 60 10.13 -4.96 -25.43
N ILE A 61 11.20 -4.42 -24.89
CA ILE A 61 12.59 -4.79 -25.20
C ILE A 61 13.10 -5.63 -24.02
N TRP A 62 13.16 -6.95 -24.21
CA TRP A 62 13.74 -7.89 -23.26
C TRP A 62 15.26 -7.85 -23.37
N TYR A 63 15.93 -7.06 -22.53
CA TYR A 63 17.37 -6.89 -22.57
C TYR A 63 18.09 -7.94 -21.71
N GLY A 64 18.84 -8.82 -22.36
CA GLY A 64 19.55 -9.93 -21.75
C GLY A 64 18.78 -11.26 -21.82
N ALA A 65 19.13 -12.19 -20.93
CA ALA A 65 18.65 -13.56 -20.95
C ALA A 65 17.39 -13.73 -20.10
N TRP A 66 16.24 -13.53 -20.73
CA TRP A 66 14.92 -13.67 -20.10
C TRP A 66 14.31 -15.08 -20.29
N PRO A 67 14.06 -15.83 -19.21
CA PRO A 67 13.29 -17.08 -19.26
C PRO A 67 11.84 -16.82 -19.67
N ASP A 68 11.26 -17.70 -20.48
CA ASP A 68 9.86 -17.57 -20.91
C ASP A 68 8.84 -17.57 -19.77
N PRO A 69 9.01 -18.33 -18.66
CA PRO A 69 8.13 -18.22 -17.49
C PRO A 69 8.12 -16.82 -16.87
N ASP A 70 9.25 -16.13 -16.85
CA ASP A 70 9.38 -14.79 -16.28
C ASP A 70 8.72 -13.75 -17.19
N LYS A 71 8.91 -13.88 -18.52
CA LYS A 71 8.19 -13.07 -19.51
C LYS A 71 6.68 -13.24 -19.37
N ALA A 72 6.20 -14.47 -19.19
CA ALA A 72 4.78 -14.77 -19.05
C ALA A 72 4.14 -14.06 -17.86
N ILE A 73 4.82 -14.00 -16.70
CA ILE A 73 4.34 -13.25 -15.53
C ILE A 73 4.12 -11.77 -15.89
N ILE A 74 5.11 -11.15 -16.54
CA ILE A 74 5.09 -9.74 -16.88
C ILE A 74 4.06 -9.44 -17.98
N THR A 75 3.95 -10.28 -19.01
CA THR A 75 2.96 -10.09 -20.08
C THR A 75 1.53 -10.31 -19.58
N ASP A 76 1.31 -11.30 -18.71
CA ASP A 76 0.01 -11.53 -18.08
C ASP A 76 -0.37 -10.36 -17.18
N TYR A 77 0.61 -9.77 -16.49
CA TYR A 77 0.44 -8.56 -15.69
C TYR A 77 0.00 -7.37 -16.58
N ILE A 78 0.79 -7.00 -17.59
CA ILE A 78 0.47 -5.88 -18.48
C ILE A 78 -0.88 -6.08 -19.18
N GLY A 79 -1.18 -7.32 -19.61
CA GLY A 79 -2.42 -7.65 -20.30
C GLY A 79 -3.70 -7.43 -19.48
N GLY A 80 -3.61 -7.33 -18.14
CA GLY A 80 -4.76 -7.03 -17.29
C GLY A 80 -4.92 -5.57 -16.89
N LEU A 81 -3.93 -4.70 -17.20
CA LEU A 81 -3.91 -3.31 -16.72
C LEU A 81 -5.17 -2.55 -17.11
N SER A 82 -5.66 -2.67 -18.35
CA SER A 82 -6.90 -2.01 -18.83
C SER A 82 -8.12 -2.21 -17.92
N THR A 83 -8.20 -3.36 -17.26
CA THR A 83 -9.33 -3.71 -16.39
C THR A 83 -9.06 -3.43 -14.91
N SER A 84 -7.79 -3.20 -14.57
CA SER A 84 -7.36 -2.90 -13.21
C SER A 84 -7.91 -1.57 -12.73
N ASP A 85 -8.23 -1.47 -11.45
CA ASP A 85 -8.67 -0.20 -10.89
C ASP A 85 -7.54 0.82 -10.80
N PHE A 86 -6.29 0.36 -10.66
CA PHE A 86 -5.09 1.18 -10.82
C PHE A 86 -5.12 1.98 -12.12
N TRP A 87 -5.42 1.32 -13.25
CA TRP A 87 -5.50 1.99 -14.54
C TRP A 87 -6.76 2.85 -14.69
N LYS A 88 -7.89 2.45 -14.10
CA LYS A 88 -9.09 3.32 -14.07
C LYS A 88 -8.79 4.66 -13.40
N ILE A 89 -7.98 4.69 -12.34
CA ILE A 89 -7.51 5.95 -11.76
C ILE A 89 -6.64 6.72 -12.76
N ASN A 90 -5.75 6.03 -13.48
CA ASN A 90 -4.90 6.65 -14.50
C ASN A 90 -5.72 7.37 -15.60
N THR A 91 -6.90 6.84 -15.96
CA THR A 91 -7.81 7.50 -16.92
C THR A 91 -8.37 8.84 -16.44
N MET A 92 -8.24 9.18 -15.16
CA MET A 92 -8.71 10.46 -14.62
C MET A 92 -7.74 11.61 -14.92
N TYR A 93 -6.49 11.32 -15.26
CA TYR A 93 -5.52 12.33 -15.67
C TYR A 93 -5.72 12.73 -17.14
N TYR A 94 -5.20 13.90 -17.50
CA TYR A 94 -5.42 14.53 -18.79
C TYR A 94 -4.24 15.42 -19.20
N SER A 95 -4.18 15.76 -20.49
CA SER A 95 -3.17 16.63 -21.07
C SER A 95 -3.42 18.10 -20.72
N ALA A 96 -2.41 18.83 -20.25
CA ALA A 96 -2.52 20.26 -19.90
C ALA A 96 -2.86 21.16 -21.10
N ASP A 97 -2.29 20.84 -22.27
CA ASP A 97 -2.38 21.66 -23.49
C ASP A 97 -3.67 21.38 -24.29
N ASP A 98 -4.50 20.44 -23.85
CA ASP A 98 -5.77 20.11 -24.49
C ASP A 98 -6.93 20.91 -23.86
N THR A 99 -7.56 21.76 -24.67
CA THR A 99 -8.67 22.63 -24.23
C THR A 99 -9.90 21.87 -23.77
N ASN A 100 -10.05 20.60 -24.16
CA ASN A 100 -11.12 19.70 -23.75
C ASN A 100 -10.69 18.72 -22.65
N ARG A 101 -9.48 18.86 -22.11
CA ARG A 101 -8.89 17.93 -21.12
C ARG A 101 -8.98 16.49 -21.59
N LYS A 102 -8.49 16.20 -22.79
CA LYS A 102 -8.46 14.83 -23.28
C LYS A 102 -7.72 13.91 -22.30
N HIS A 103 -8.44 12.90 -21.83
CA HIS A 103 -8.00 11.99 -20.79
C HIS A 103 -7.17 10.83 -21.33
N ILE A 104 -6.38 10.19 -20.44
CA ILE A 104 -5.66 8.96 -20.76
C ILE A 104 -6.65 7.87 -21.15
N SER A 105 -6.30 7.08 -22.17
CA SER A 105 -7.15 5.99 -22.64
C SER A 105 -7.29 4.89 -21.58
N SER A 106 -8.47 4.30 -21.48
CA SER A 106 -8.70 3.11 -20.67
C SER A 106 -8.06 1.85 -21.25
N SER A 107 -7.62 1.88 -22.51
CA SER A 107 -7.05 0.73 -23.19
C SER A 107 -5.53 0.71 -23.06
N VAL A 108 -5.03 -0.41 -22.56
CA VAL A 108 -3.63 -0.84 -22.57
C VAL A 108 -3.54 -2.21 -23.23
N SER A 109 -2.61 -2.36 -24.16
CA SER A 109 -2.38 -3.60 -24.88
C SER A 109 -0.89 -3.88 -25.04
N LEU A 110 -0.55 -5.15 -25.26
CA LEU A 110 0.81 -5.54 -25.63
C LEU A 110 0.97 -5.48 -27.15
N GLY A 111 2.02 -4.80 -27.59
CA GLY A 111 2.49 -4.84 -28.97
C GLY A 111 3.53 -5.94 -29.18
N PRO A 112 4.17 -5.98 -30.37
CA PRO A 112 5.33 -6.81 -30.61
C PRO A 112 6.45 -6.52 -29.60
N SER A 113 7.19 -7.55 -29.21
CA SER A 113 8.37 -7.44 -28.35
C SER A 113 9.63 -7.94 -29.06
N ILE A 114 10.80 -7.49 -28.62
CA ILE A 114 12.10 -7.95 -29.11
C ILE A 114 12.96 -8.48 -27.97
N VAL A 115 13.84 -9.44 -28.27
CA VAL A 115 14.88 -9.89 -27.35
C VAL A 115 16.21 -9.32 -27.81
N ASP A 116 16.86 -8.57 -26.93
CA ASP A 116 18.19 -8.02 -27.13
C ASP A 116 19.21 -8.86 -26.34
N ASN A 117 20.17 -9.48 -27.02
CA ASN A 117 21.18 -10.33 -26.37
C ASN A 117 22.41 -9.52 -25.94
N TYR A 118 22.22 -8.55 -25.05
CA TYR A 118 23.25 -7.68 -24.49
C TYR A 118 24.01 -6.85 -25.55
N SER A 119 23.30 -6.22 -26.49
CA SER A 119 23.88 -5.46 -27.60
C SER A 119 24.77 -4.29 -27.18
N LEU A 120 24.54 -3.73 -25.98
CA LEU A 120 25.35 -2.70 -25.35
C LEU A 120 26.23 -3.24 -24.20
N GLY A 121 26.26 -4.56 -24.00
CA GLY A 121 26.95 -5.22 -22.90
C GLY A 121 26.09 -5.43 -21.66
N LYS A 122 26.68 -5.99 -20.60
CA LYS A 122 25.98 -6.30 -19.33
C LYS A 122 25.99 -5.14 -18.32
N VAL A 123 26.69 -4.06 -18.64
CA VAL A 123 26.70 -2.83 -17.87
C VAL A 123 26.26 -1.74 -18.83
N ILE A 124 25.11 -1.13 -18.56
CA ILE A 124 24.54 -0.06 -19.37
C ILE A 124 24.39 1.18 -18.50
N ASP A 125 24.34 2.36 -19.10
CA ASP A 125 24.21 3.62 -18.38
C ASP A 125 23.10 4.46 -19.03
N GLY A 126 21.92 4.41 -18.42
CA GLY A 126 20.75 5.14 -18.87
C GLY A 126 20.87 6.64 -18.60
N TYR A 127 21.54 7.03 -17.52
CA TYR A 127 21.59 8.42 -17.06
C TYR A 127 22.66 9.27 -17.74
N ASN A 128 23.89 8.75 -17.91
CA ASN A 128 25.00 9.49 -18.50
C ASN A 128 25.20 9.22 -20.00
N ASN A 129 24.93 7.99 -20.44
CA ASN A 129 25.15 7.58 -21.83
C ASN A 129 23.85 7.47 -22.64
N TYR A 130 22.68 7.57 -21.99
CA TYR A 130 21.37 7.44 -22.65
C TYR A 130 21.21 6.10 -23.37
N ASP A 131 21.77 5.02 -22.81
CA ASP A 131 21.77 3.70 -23.45
C ASP A 131 20.33 3.15 -23.63
N ILE A 132 19.40 3.52 -22.76
CA ILE A 132 18.00 3.08 -22.86
C ILE A 132 17.31 3.68 -24.09
N SER A 133 17.37 5.00 -24.30
CA SER A 133 16.82 5.61 -25.52
C SER A 133 17.55 5.16 -26.78
N ARG A 134 18.84 4.81 -26.67
CA ARG A 134 19.59 4.23 -27.79
C ARG A 134 19.06 2.85 -28.20
N LEU A 135 18.61 2.02 -27.25
CA LEU A 135 17.94 0.74 -27.55
C LEU A 135 16.61 0.99 -28.27
N VAL A 136 15.80 1.92 -27.78
CA VAL A 136 14.53 2.33 -28.40
C VAL A 136 14.75 2.81 -29.83
N TYR A 137 15.70 3.73 -30.02
CA TYR A 137 16.14 4.22 -31.33
C TYR A 137 16.55 3.08 -32.26
N THR A 138 17.38 2.16 -31.78
CA THR A 138 17.92 1.06 -32.58
C THR A 138 16.81 0.17 -33.12
N TYR A 139 15.83 -0.20 -32.30
CA TYR A 139 14.79 -1.15 -32.73
C TYR A 139 13.67 -0.53 -33.56
N ILE A 140 13.35 0.75 -33.33
CA ILE A 140 12.43 1.49 -34.20
C ILE A 140 13.07 1.78 -35.56
N SER A 141 14.32 2.27 -35.58
CA SER A 141 15.02 2.62 -36.84
C SER A 141 15.29 1.39 -37.73
N GLN A 142 15.44 0.20 -37.13
CA GLN A 142 15.54 -1.07 -37.85
C GLN A 142 14.18 -1.63 -38.32
N GLY A 143 13.06 -0.98 -37.99
CA GLY A 143 11.71 -1.46 -38.29
C GLY A 143 11.31 -2.74 -37.53
N LYS A 144 12.02 -3.08 -36.44
CA LYS A 144 11.74 -4.26 -35.60
C LYS A 144 10.67 -3.99 -34.56
N LEU A 145 10.52 -2.74 -34.14
CA LEU A 145 9.41 -2.25 -33.35
C LEU A 145 8.66 -1.16 -34.13
N PRO A 146 7.33 -1.03 -33.98
CA PRO A 146 6.55 0.01 -34.66
C PRO A 146 7.00 1.41 -34.26
N ALA A 147 6.83 2.36 -35.17
CA ALA A 147 7.04 3.79 -34.92
C ALA A 147 5.73 4.44 -34.43
N ASP A 148 5.40 4.25 -33.16
CA ASP A 148 4.15 4.72 -32.53
C ASP A 148 4.40 5.93 -31.61
N LEU A 149 4.03 7.13 -32.09
CA LEU A 149 4.26 8.40 -31.38
C LEU A 149 3.16 8.79 -30.40
N ASP A 150 1.94 8.32 -30.65
CA ASP A 150 0.74 8.87 -30.00
C ASP A 150 0.10 7.91 -28.99
N GLY A 151 0.46 6.61 -29.04
CA GLY A 151 -0.03 5.58 -28.13
C GLY A 151 1.02 4.54 -27.76
N GLY A 152 2.29 4.74 -28.11
CA GLY A 152 3.37 3.78 -27.83
C GLY A 152 4.17 4.11 -26.58
N VAL A 153 4.42 3.10 -25.75
CA VAL A 153 5.47 3.14 -24.70
C VAL A 153 6.42 1.98 -24.92
N TYR A 154 7.71 2.30 -25.08
CA TYR A 154 8.76 1.29 -25.26
C TYR A 154 9.34 0.92 -23.89
N LEU A 155 9.04 -0.29 -23.43
CA LEU A 155 9.41 -0.77 -22.10
C LEU A 155 10.69 -1.60 -22.17
N VAL A 156 11.79 -1.08 -21.64
CA VAL A 156 13.08 -1.78 -21.57
C VAL A 156 13.21 -2.50 -20.24
N LEU A 157 13.25 -3.83 -20.28
CA LEU A 157 13.33 -4.68 -19.11
C LEU A 157 14.67 -5.40 -19.07
N LEU A 158 15.47 -5.12 -18.04
CA LEU A 158 16.78 -5.77 -17.87
C LEU A 158 16.64 -7.15 -17.25
N ASP A 159 17.48 -8.09 -17.64
CA ASP A 159 17.58 -9.37 -16.95
C ASP A 159 18.40 -9.27 -15.65
N LYS A 160 18.45 -10.38 -14.90
CA LYS A 160 19.20 -10.49 -13.65
C LYS A 160 20.73 -10.35 -13.78
N HIS A 161 21.27 -10.33 -15.00
CA HIS A 161 22.71 -10.28 -15.28
C HIS A 161 23.16 -8.93 -15.83
N THR A 162 22.23 -8.00 -15.98
CA THR A 162 22.51 -6.65 -16.47
C THR A 162 22.37 -5.67 -15.32
N ILE A 163 23.36 -4.79 -15.21
CA ILE A 163 23.37 -3.70 -14.24
C ILE A 163 23.26 -2.39 -15.04
N GLU A 164 22.30 -1.57 -14.67
CA GLU A 164 22.32 -0.14 -15.03
C GLU A 164 23.23 0.56 -14.01
N GLY A 165 24.12 1.43 -14.48
CA GLY A 165 25.29 1.91 -13.73
C GLY A 165 24.97 2.41 -12.31
N GLU A 166 24.10 3.39 -12.19
CA GLU A 166 23.82 4.07 -10.90
C GLU A 166 22.67 3.40 -10.12
N TYR A 167 21.86 2.58 -10.77
CA TYR A 167 20.74 1.82 -10.20
C TYR A 167 20.99 1.22 -8.81
N CYS A 168 22.07 0.45 -8.66
CA CYS A 168 22.33 -0.30 -7.43
C CYS A 168 22.75 0.56 -6.22
N ASN A 169 23.04 1.85 -6.43
CA ASN A 169 23.56 2.74 -5.39
C ASN A 169 22.49 3.71 -4.83
N PHE A 170 21.50 4.08 -5.64
CA PHE A 170 20.54 5.13 -5.27
C PHE A 170 19.13 4.63 -4.94
N GLY A 171 18.85 3.34 -5.15
CA GLY A 171 17.58 2.72 -4.74
C GLY A 171 16.38 3.03 -5.64
N TYR A 172 16.61 3.53 -6.86
CA TYR A 172 15.58 3.64 -7.90
C TYR A 172 15.34 2.27 -8.53
N CYS A 173 14.10 2.00 -8.96
CA CYS A 173 13.69 0.70 -9.48
C CYS A 173 13.35 0.71 -10.98
N GLY A 174 13.06 1.90 -11.48
CA GLY A 174 12.78 2.22 -12.86
C GLY A 174 12.78 3.74 -13.04
N PHE A 175 12.57 4.16 -14.27
CA PHE A 175 12.22 5.54 -14.63
C PHE A 175 11.49 5.54 -15.98
N HIS A 176 10.78 6.62 -16.26
CA HIS A 176 10.23 6.93 -17.57
C HIS A 176 10.80 8.25 -18.10
N THR A 177 10.83 8.40 -19.42
CA THR A 177 11.22 9.65 -20.11
C THR A 177 10.82 9.56 -21.58
N SER A 178 11.27 10.52 -22.38
CA SER A 178 11.09 10.58 -23.81
C SER A 178 12.43 10.84 -24.51
N VAL A 179 12.56 10.40 -25.76
CA VAL A 179 13.77 10.61 -26.57
C VAL A 179 14.17 12.09 -26.59
N GLN A 180 13.21 12.99 -26.77
CA GLN A 180 13.50 14.42 -26.85
C GLN A 180 13.86 15.00 -25.48
N SER A 181 13.27 14.48 -24.41
CA SER A 181 13.63 14.83 -23.04
C SER A 181 15.09 14.51 -22.75
N ASP A 182 15.60 13.37 -23.21
CA ASP A 182 17.03 13.03 -23.08
C ASP A 182 17.94 14.02 -23.84
N PHE A 183 17.57 14.42 -25.05
CA PHE A 183 18.32 15.45 -25.79
C PHE A 183 18.31 16.79 -25.07
N MET A 184 17.19 17.17 -24.46
CA MET A 184 17.10 18.40 -23.68
C MET A 184 17.93 18.33 -22.40
N ASP A 185 17.89 17.21 -21.70
CA ASP A 185 18.69 16.96 -20.50
C ASP A 185 20.19 16.98 -20.83
N ALA A 186 20.59 16.31 -21.91
CA ALA A 186 21.97 16.30 -22.37
C ALA A 186 22.45 17.72 -22.64
N ARG A 187 21.65 18.52 -23.36
CA ARG A 187 21.98 19.93 -23.63
C ARG A 187 22.10 20.75 -22.35
N ASN A 188 21.18 20.59 -21.39
CA ASN A 188 21.18 21.33 -20.13
C ASN A 188 22.39 20.98 -19.25
N ASN A 189 22.89 19.75 -19.34
CA ASN A 189 24.05 19.26 -18.60
C ASN A 189 25.36 19.28 -19.40
N ASN A 190 25.39 19.94 -20.56
CA ASN A 190 26.56 20.00 -21.45
C ASN A 190 27.10 18.59 -21.85
N ARG A 191 26.19 17.63 -21.97
CA ARG A 191 26.40 16.25 -22.45
C ARG A 191 25.91 16.11 -23.90
N THR A 192 26.18 14.95 -24.51
CA THR A 192 25.69 14.62 -25.86
C THR A 192 25.07 13.24 -25.86
N VAL A 193 23.89 13.10 -26.47
CA VAL A 193 23.26 11.80 -26.72
C VAL A 193 23.97 11.17 -27.91
N LYS A 194 24.71 10.08 -27.68
CA LYS A 194 25.52 9.42 -28.71
C LYS A 194 24.75 8.28 -29.37
N GLY A 195 24.85 8.16 -30.69
CA GLY A 195 24.29 7.03 -31.43
C GLY A 195 22.78 7.08 -31.65
N ILE A 196 22.16 8.26 -31.48
CA ILE A 196 20.76 8.55 -31.82
C ILE A 196 20.76 9.73 -32.81
N ASP A 197 19.93 9.66 -33.85
CA ASP A 197 19.72 10.78 -34.77
C ASP A 197 19.11 11.98 -34.01
N PRO A 198 19.69 13.19 -34.06
CA PRO A 198 19.12 14.38 -33.41
C PRO A 198 17.70 14.76 -33.89
N ASN A 199 17.27 14.25 -35.05
CA ASN A 199 15.91 14.44 -35.58
C ASN A 199 15.00 13.24 -35.27
N PHE A 200 15.45 12.29 -34.45
CA PHE A 200 14.65 11.13 -34.11
C PHE A 200 13.38 11.59 -33.39
N PRO A 201 12.18 11.12 -33.82
CA PRO A 201 10.95 11.55 -33.21
C PRO A 201 10.89 11.25 -31.72
N ASP A 202 10.11 12.05 -31.01
CA ASP A 202 10.03 12.00 -29.56
C ASP A 202 9.18 10.82 -29.10
N TYR A 203 9.77 9.65 -28.89
CA TYR A 203 9.08 8.45 -28.41
C TYR A 203 9.17 8.34 -26.88
N ALA A 204 8.06 8.03 -26.23
CA ALA A 204 7.99 7.77 -24.79
C ALA A 204 8.50 6.38 -24.47
N TYR A 205 9.35 6.26 -23.46
CA TYR A 205 9.89 4.97 -23.04
C TYR A 205 10.05 4.90 -21.52
N ALA A 206 10.11 3.67 -21.03
CA ALA A 206 10.31 3.37 -19.63
C ALA A 206 11.36 2.27 -19.49
N TRP A 207 12.03 2.28 -18.36
CA TRP A 207 13.03 1.29 -18.00
C TRP A 207 12.78 0.75 -16.60
N ILE A 208 12.93 -0.56 -16.43
CA ILE A 208 12.86 -1.22 -15.12
C ILE A 208 14.07 -2.13 -14.97
N GLY A 209 14.81 -1.93 -13.88
CA GLY A 209 15.93 -2.76 -13.48
C GLY A 209 15.47 -4.06 -12.83
N HIS A 210 16.26 -5.11 -12.96
CA HIS A 210 15.97 -6.38 -12.32
C HIS A 210 16.55 -6.40 -10.89
N PRO A 211 15.75 -6.51 -9.82
CA PRO A 211 16.25 -6.39 -8.44
C PRO A 211 17.42 -7.32 -8.09
N LYS A 212 17.42 -8.54 -8.65
CA LYS A 212 18.51 -9.50 -8.46
C LYS A 212 19.89 -9.04 -8.99
N SER A 213 19.96 -8.10 -9.92
CA SER A 213 21.24 -7.60 -10.46
C SER A 213 22.06 -6.83 -9.41
N CYS A 214 21.40 -6.21 -8.42
CA CYS A 214 22.03 -5.53 -7.29
C CYS A 214 22.24 -6.41 -6.05
N GLY A 215 22.10 -7.73 -6.21
CA GLY A 215 22.11 -8.67 -5.09
C GLY A 215 20.76 -8.80 -4.41
N TYR A 216 20.52 -9.97 -3.82
CA TYR A 216 19.19 -10.36 -3.34
C TYR A 216 18.67 -9.46 -2.21
N ILE A 217 19.53 -9.03 -1.28
CA ILE A 217 19.08 -8.25 -0.11
C ILE A 217 18.87 -6.79 -0.48
N ASN A 218 19.88 -6.14 -1.07
CA ASN A 218 19.84 -4.71 -1.34
C ASN A 218 18.86 -4.37 -2.47
N GLY A 219 18.93 -5.09 -3.60
CA GLY A 219 18.03 -4.81 -4.73
C GLY A 219 16.57 -5.14 -4.44
N MET A 220 16.30 -6.28 -3.77
CA MET A 220 14.92 -6.61 -3.39
C MET A 220 14.39 -5.68 -2.32
N ALA A 221 15.15 -5.34 -1.28
CA ALA A 221 14.66 -4.45 -0.24
C ALA A 221 14.34 -3.05 -0.78
N SER A 222 15.12 -2.56 -1.75
CA SER A 222 14.86 -1.27 -2.40
C SER A 222 13.61 -1.30 -3.29
N CYS A 223 13.42 -2.37 -4.06
CA CYS A 223 12.33 -2.43 -5.05
C CYS A 223 11.08 -3.17 -4.61
N ALA A 224 11.15 -3.93 -3.52
CA ALA A 224 10.02 -4.67 -2.99
C ALA A 224 10.15 -4.79 -1.47
N TRP A 225 9.48 -3.88 -0.78
CA TRP A 225 9.37 -3.92 0.68
C TRP A 225 8.57 -5.14 1.18
N HIS A 226 7.67 -5.66 0.35
CA HIS A 226 6.87 -6.86 0.59
C HIS A 226 7.27 -7.97 -0.39
N ASN A 227 6.94 -9.22 -0.07
CA ASN A 227 7.17 -10.38 -0.94
C ASN A 227 8.65 -10.66 -1.27
N ILE A 228 9.58 -10.31 -0.36
CA ILE A 228 11.03 -10.51 -0.57
C ILE A 228 11.42 -11.99 -0.59
N LEU A 229 10.85 -12.81 0.29
CA LEU A 229 11.21 -14.24 0.43
C LEU A 229 10.28 -15.16 -0.36
N THR A 230 9.03 -14.75 -0.50
CA THR A 230 7.92 -15.51 -1.06
C THR A 230 7.09 -14.55 -1.87
N SER A 231 6.60 -15.00 -3.02
CA SER A 231 5.83 -14.13 -3.92
C SER A 231 4.67 -14.88 -4.57
N PRO A 232 3.62 -14.17 -5.01
CA PRO A 232 2.42 -14.81 -5.54
C PRO A 232 2.66 -15.61 -6.82
N ASN A 233 3.67 -15.23 -7.63
CA ASN A 233 3.98 -15.88 -8.90
C ASN A 233 5.23 -16.77 -8.84
N GLY A 234 5.76 -17.04 -7.63
CA GLY A 234 6.89 -17.96 -7.41
C GLY A 234 8.25 -17.44 -7.87
N ASN A 235 8.34 -16.16 -8.28
CA ASN A 235 9.59 -15.50 -8.63
C ASN A 235 9.64 -14.11 -7.96
N PRO A 236 10.16 -14.00 -6.72
CA PRO A 236 10.17 -12.75 -5.97
C PRO A 236 10.81 -11.57 -6.72
N PRO A 237 11.99 -11.72 -7.38
CA PRO A 237 12.55 -10.64 -8.19
C PRO A 237 11.67 -10.14 -9.32
N VAL A 238 10.95 -11.03 -10.01
CA VAL A 238 10.05 -10.62 -11.10
C VAL A 238 8.78 -9.97 -10.53
N ASP A 239 8.20 -10.53 -9.47
CA ASP A 239 7.07 -9.92 -8.76
C ASP A 239 7.41 -8.51 -8.23
N ALA A 240 8.65 -8.32 -7.78
CA ALA A 240 9.17 -7.03 -7.33
C ALA A 240 9.25 -5.98 -8.45
N MET A 241 9.36 -6.40 -9.72
CA MET A 241 9.37 -5.47 -10.86
C MET A 241 7.95 -4.99 -11.23
N LEU A 242 6.92 -5.81 -11.00
CA LEU A 242 5.54 -5.53 -11.46
C LEU A 242 4.95 -4.20 -10.97
N PRO A 243 5.06 -3.80 -9.69
CA PRO A 243 4.53 -2.51 -9.26
C PRO A 243 5.21 -1.33 -9.97
N HIS A 244 6.53 -1.41 -10.19
CA HIS A 244 7.29 -0.39 -10.94
C HIS A 244 6.92 -0.39 -12.42
N ILE A 245 6.70 -1.56 -13.04
CA ILE A 245 6.20 -1.62 -14.42
C ILE A 245 4.86 -0.87 -14.55
N ALA A 246 3.93 -1.05 -13.61
CA ALA A 246 2.67 -0.30 -13.64
C ALA A 246 2.86 1.19 -13.35
N HIS A 247 3.76 1.53 -12.43
CA HIS A 247 4.16 2.92 -12.12
C HIS A 247 4.66 3.61 -13.40
N GLU A 248 5.74 3.11 -14.00
CA GLU A 248 6.39 3.76 -15.13
C GLU A 248 5.51 3.81 -16.38
N ILE A 249 4.67 2.79 -16.60
CA ILE A 249 3.68 2.83 -17.70
C ILE A 249 2.64 3.92 -17.46
N ALA A 250 2.17 4.08 -16.21
CA ALA A 250 1.20 5.11 -15.88
C ALA A 250 1.80 6.50 -16.09
N GLU A 251 3.02 6.74 -15.61
CA GLU A 251 3.72 8.02 -15.77
C GLU A 251 4.01 8.32 -17.24
N SER A 252 4.51 7.33 -18.00
CA SER A 252 4.75 7.47 -19.44
C SER A 252 3.48 7.90 -20.18
N ALA A 253 2.31 7.44 -19.71
CA ALA A 253 1.03 7.84 -20.29
C ALA A 253 0.64 9.27 -19.88
N THR A 254 0.85 9.66 -18.63
CA THR A 254 0.43 10.97 -18.09
C THR A 254 1.37 12.12 -18.46
N ASN A 255 2.68 11.89 -18.39
CA ASN A 255 3.75 12.87 -18.55
C ASN A 255 5.05 12.17 -18.97
N PRO A 256 5.20 11.72 -20.23
CA PRO A 256 6.44 11.10 -20.69
C PRO A 256 7.68 12.02 -20.65
N ASP A 257 7.55 13.30 -20.29
CA ASP A 257 8.63 14.29 -20.28
C ASP A 257 9.12 14.61 -18.85
N ILE A 258 10.40 14.40 -18.59
CA ILE A 258 11.03 14.47 -17.25
C ILE A 258 11.11 15.86 -16.62
N PHE A 259 10.84 16.93 -17.38
CA PHE A 259 10.95 18.31 -16.88
C PHE A 259 9.70 18.79 -16.13
N PHE A 260 8.65 17.96 -16.12
CA PHE A 260 7.41 18.26 -15.42
C PHE A 260 7.16 17.16 -14.41
N PRO A 261 7.38 17.42 -13.12
CA PRO A 261 7.16 16.41 -12.10
C PRO A 261 5.66 16.04 -12.08
N GLY A 262 5.37 14.76 -12.26
CA GLY A 262 4.02 14.21 -12.33
C GLY A 262 3.27 14.39 -11.03
N TRP A 263 3.22 13.34 -10.20
CA TRP A 263 2.58 13.41 -8.87
C TRP A 263 3.63 13.56 -7.79
N MET A 264 3.72 14.76 -7.19
CA MET A 264 4.64 15.00 -6.08
C MET A 264 3.89 15.21 -4.78
N THR A 265 4.39 14.59 -3.72
CA THR A 265 4.05 14.97 -2.35
C THR A 265 4.71 16.31 -1.98
N SER A 266 4.29 16.92 -0.87
CA SER A 266 4.87 18.17 -0.37
C SER A 266 6.37 18.08 -0.03
N ASP A 267 6.88 16.89 0.22
CA ASP A 267 8.31 16.60 0.41
C ASP A 267 9.05 16.22 -0.89
N GLY A 268 8.41 16.36 -2.05
CA GLY A 268 9.01 16.15 -3.38
C GLY A 268 9.17 14.69 -3.79
N ASN A 269 8.53 13.76 -3.10
CA ASN A 269 8.58 12.33 -3.41
C ASN A 269 7.34 11.89 -4.20
N GLU A 270 7.48 10.89 -5.07
CA GLU A 270 6.36 10.18 -5.68
C GLU A 270 5.79 9.18 -4.67
N ASN A 271 4.47 9.16 -4.49
CA ASN A 271 3.87 8.35 -3.41
C ASN A 271 3.80 6.87 -3.77
N VAL A 272 4.69 6.06 -3.19
CA VAL A 272 4.69 4.59 -3.35
C VAL A 272 4.01 3.94 -2.13
N THR A 273 2.69 3.88 -2.17
CA THR A 273 1.90 3.27 -1.09
C THR A 273 1.26 1.96 -1.55
N TYR A 274 1.30 0.90 -0.74
CA TYR A 274 0.60 -0.35 -1.01
C TYR A 274 -0.53 -0.53 0.01
N GLY A 275 -1.79 -0.53 -0.41
CA GLY A 275 -2.92 -0.70 0.51
C GLY A 275 -3.93 -1.72 0.04
N ASP A 276 -4.81 -2.10 0.98
CA ASP A 276 -5.79 -3.19 0.87
C ASP A 276 -5.17 -4.55 0.49
N ALA A 277 -3.89 -4.75 0.76
CA ALA A 277 -3.20 -6.02 0.53
C ALA A 277 -3.64 -7.09 1.52
N LYS A 278 -3.81 -8.31 1.01
CA LYS A 278 -4.14 -9.51 1.77
C LYS A 278 -2.92 -10.41 1.81
N GLU A 279 -2.64 -10.98 2.97
CA GLU A 279 -1.64 -12.02 3.11
C GLU A 279 -2.27 -13.39 2.81
N GLU A 280 -1.59 -14.19 2.00
CA GLU A 280 -1.93 -15.59 1.76
C GLU A 280 -0.64 -16.38 1.51
N ASN A 281 -0.48 -17.51 2.22
CA ASN A 281 0.67 -18.40 2.06
C ASN A 281 2.04 -17.68 2.15
N GLY A 282 2.15 -16.68 3.02
CA GLY A 282 3.38 -15.92 3.27
C GLY A 282 3.70 -14.85 2.21
N TYR A 283 2.80 -14.55 1.28
CA TYR A 283 2.93 -13.41 0.36
C TYR A 283 1.72 -12.49 0.44
N TRP A 284 1.90 -11.25 0.02
CA TRP A 284 0.90 -10.19 -0.02
C TRP A 284 0.44 -9.95 -1.46
N TYR A 285 -0.85 -9.71 -1.65
CA TYR A 285 -1.41 -9.32 -2.94
C TYR A 285 -2.64 -8.43 -2.75
N ASN A 286 -2.89 -7.51 -3.67
CA ASN A 286 -4.09 -6.66 -3.68
C ASN A 286 -4.81 -6.62 -5.05
N ALA A 287 -4.26 -7.32 -6.05
CA ALA A 287 -4.88 -7.43 -7.36
C ALA A 287 -4.81 -8.86 -7.90
N GLN A 288 -5.72 -9.19 -8.81
CA GLN A 288 -5.77 -10.49 -9.45
C GLN A 288 -6.40 -10.40 -10.84
N TRP A 289 -5.73 -10.96 -11.84
CA TRP A 289 -6.26 -11.14 -13.19
C TRP A 289 -5.43 -12.19 -13.94
N ASN A 290 -5.95 -12.72 -15.05
CA ASN A 290 -5.29 -13.74 -15.85
C ASN A 290 -4.81 -14.96 -15.03
N GLY A 291 -5.55 -15.32 -13.97
CA GLY A 291 -5.21 -16.44 -13.08
C GLY A 291 -4.04 -16.18 -12.11
N ARG A 292 -3.48 -14.97 -12.09
CA ARG A 292 -2.34 -14.58 -11.26
C ARG A 292 -2.72 -13.52 -10.24
N LYS A 293 -2.02 -13.52 -9.11
CA LYS A 293 -2.14 -12.53 -8.05
C LYS A 293 -0.96 -11.57 -8.14
N TYR A 294 -1.20 -10.31 -7.80
CA TYR A 294 -0.20 -9.25 -7.90
C TYR A 294 -0.30 -8.33 -6.69
N LEU A 295 0.85 -7.76 -6.32
CA LEU A 295 0.92 -6.65 -5.40
C LEU A 295 1.25 -5.39 -6.20
N ILE A 296 0.32 -4.46 -6.21
CA ILE A 296 0.40 -3.23 -7.01
C ILE A 296 0.36 -2.05 -6.05
N GLN A 297 1.14 -1.02 -6.35
CA GLN A 297 1.01 0.25 -5.66
C GLN A 297 -0.39 0.85 -5.84
N GLN A 298 -0.84 1.60 -4.87
CA GLN A 298 -2.00 2.46 -4.98
C GLN A 298 -1.68 3.63 -5.91
N HIS A 299 -2.69 4.13 -6.59
CA HIS A 299 -2.58 5.33 -7.41
C HIS A 299 -3.37 6.47 -6.75
N TRP A 300 -2.84 7.70 -6.80
CA TRP A 300 -3.50 8.86 -6.23
C TRP A 300 -4.70 9.30 -7.06
N ASN A 301 -5.91 9.15 -6.55
CA ASN A 301 -7.11 9.52 -7.28
C ASN A 301 -7.37 11.03 -7.20
N PRO A 302 -7.30 11.79 -8.32
CA PRO A 302 -7.44 13.25 -8.30
C PRO A 302 -8.85 13.73 -7.96
N THR A 303 -9.87 12.86 -8.02
CA THR A 303 -11.25 13.22 -7.64
C THR A 303 -11.46 13.06 -6.14
N THR A 304 -10.98 11.95 -5.57
CA THR A 304 -11.13 11.67 -4.13
C THR A 304 -10.02 12.26 -3.26
N GLN A 305 -8.90 12.67 -3.89
CA GLN A 305 -7.68 13.14 -3.23
C GLN A 305 -7.00 12.07 -2.34
N LEU A 306 -7.32 10.79 -2.53
CA LEU A 306 -6.79 9.66 -1.77
C LEU A 306 -5.98 8.71 -2.66
N CYS A 307 -4.96 8.07 -2.09
CA CYS A 307 -4.35 6.91 -2.72
C CYS A 307 -5.29 5.73 -2.57
N ALA A 308 -5.67 5.12 -3.68
CA ALA A 308 -6.62 4.02 -3.67
C ALA A 308 -6.05 2.86 -4.51
N PRO A 309 -6.16 1.60 -4.04
CA PRO A 309 -5.83 0.44 -4.87
C PRO A 309 -6.97 0.12 -5.84
N SER A 310 -8.13 0.73 -5.57
CA SER A 310 -9.37 0.56 -6.28
C SER A 310 -10.17 1.84 -6.16
N VAL A 311 -10.93 2.25 -7.19
CA VAL A 311 -11.97 3.29 -7.01
C VAL A 311 -12.88 2.80 -5.88
N LYS A 312 -12.68 3.27 -4.64
CA LYS A 312 -13.51 2.84 -3.51
C LYS A 312 -14.91 3.45 -3.67
N PRO A 313 -15.96 2.71 -3.34
CA PRO A 313 -17.32 3.25 -3.31
C PRO A 313 -17.40 4.42 -2.34
N GLN A 314 -18.39 5.30 -2.52
CA GLN A 314 -18.70 6.37 -1.56
C GLN A 314 -18.66 5.84 -0.13
N ILE A 315 -17.84 6.47 0.71
CA ILE A 315 -17.71 6.10 2.13
C ILE A 315 -19.03 6.45 2.83
N SER A 316 -19.85 5.45 3.16
CA SER A 316 -21.18 5.66 3.74
C SER A 316 -21.17 6.04 5.23
N ASP A 317 -20.04 5.82 5.90
CA ASP A 317 -19.97 5.81 7.36
C ASP A 317 -19.29 7.05 7.96
N CYS A 318 -18.58 7.87 7.18
CA CYS A 318 -17.91 9.06 7.72
C CYS A 318 -18.89 10.11 8.25
N GLY A 319 -20.04 10.30 7.60
CA GLY A 319 -21.09 11.17 8.15
C GLY A 319 -21.62 10.66 9.50
N LYS A 320 -21.75 9.33 9.65
CA LYS A 320 -22.17 8.71 10.91
C LYS A 320 -21.11 8.88 11.99
N LEU A 321 -19.83 8.65 11.66
CA LEU A 321 -18.73 8.81 12.61
C LEU A 321 -18.56 10.27 13.03
N GLN A 322 -18.67 11.22 12.09
CA GLN A 322 -18.66 12.65 12.36
C GLN A 322 -19.81 13.04 13.30
N SER A 323 -20.99 12.44 13.14
CA SER A 323 -22.13 12.68 14.05
C SER A 323 -21.92 12.08 15.45
N LEU A 324 -21.12 11.00 15.55
CA LEU A 324 -20.77 10.37 16.82
C LEU A 324 -19.70 11.18 17.56
N LEU A 325 -18.79 11.79 16.81
CA LEU A 325 -17.59 12.48 17.27
C LEU A 325 -17.54 13.93 16.72
N PRO A 326 -18.54 14.78 17.04
CA PRO A 326 -18.76 16.05 16.35
C PRO A 326 -17.66 17.08 16.55
N ASN A 327 -16.87 16.96 17.63
CA ASN A 327 -15.80 17.88 17.96
C ASN A 327 -14.46 17.51 17.31
N PHE A 328 -14.43 16.45 16.49
CA PHE A 328 -13.22 15.90 15.89
C PHE A 328 -13.24 16.16 14.41
N TYR A 329 -12.16 16.75 13.91
CA TYR A 329 -11.93 16.80 12.48
C TYR A 329 -11.42 15.43 12.04
N LEU A 330 -12.30 14.65 11.40
CA LEU A 330 -12.00 13.31 10.92
C LEU A 330 -11.39 13.31 9.51
N GLY A 331 -11.29 14.48 8.87
CA GLY A 331 -10.91 14.62 7.47
C GLY A 331 -12.01 14.16 6.51
N ASP A 332 -11.68 14.18 5.22
CA ASP A 332 -12.58 13.70 4.16
C ASP A 332 -12.62 12.16 4.08
N ASP A 333 -11.64 11.48 4.70
CA ASP A 333 -11.58 10.02 4.86
C ASP A 333 -11.39 9.66 6.33
N CYS A 334 -12.49 9.30 6.98
CA CYS A 334 -12.50 8.89 8.38
C CYS A 334 -11.81 7.53 8.61
N CYS A 335 -11.60 6.72 7.56
CA CYS A 335 -11.08 5.35 7.64
C CYS A 335 -9.57 5.27 7.91
N ASN A 336 -8.89 6.41 7.99
CA ASN A 336 -7.48 6.54 8.37
C ASN A 336 -7.27 7.69 9.36
N SER A 337 -8.33 8.11 10.05
CA SER A 337 -8.30 9.25 10.99
C SER A 337 -7.51 8.97 12.28
N GLY A 338 -7.01 7.74 12.45
CA GLY A 338 -6.50 7.21 13.72
C GLY A 338 -7.60 6.77 14.69
N PHE A 339 -8.87 7.06 14.38
CA PHE A 339 -10.03 6.64 15.19
C PHE A 339 -10.81 5.49 14.56
N ALA A 340 -10.64 5.20 13.28
CA ALA A 340 -11.35 4.11 12.62
C ALA A 340 -10.52 3.51 11.49
N ASP A 341 -10.62 2.18 11.32
CA ASP A 341 -10.13 1.46 10.14
C ASP A 341 -11.32 0.83 9.40
N CYS A 342 -11.26 0.84 8.07
CA CYS A 342 -12.36 0.35 7.22
C CYS A 342 -11.93 -0.80 6.31
N ALA A 343 -12.88 -1.68 6.01
CA ALA A 343 -12.79 -2.63 4.90
C ALA A 343 -13.94 -2.38 3.93
N ASN A 344 -13.62 -2.20 2.63
CA ASN A 344 -14.59 -1.91 1.58
C ASN A 344 -15.49 -0.67 1.84
N GLY A 345 -14.95 0.38 2.47
CA GLY A 345 -15.68 1.62 2.78
C GLY A 345 -16.62 1.55 3.99
N VAL A 346 -16.57 0.45 4.75
CA VAL A 346 -17.33 0.23 5.99
C VAL A 346 -16.39 0.14 7.16
N ILE A 347 -16.71 0.80 8.28
CA ILE A 347 -15.88 0.78 9.49
C ILE A 347 -15.89 -0.62 10.12
N ARG A 348 -14.68 -1.19 10.29
CA ARG A 348 -14.45 -2.50 10.93
C ARG A 348 -13.82 -2.36 12.30
N LYS A 349 -13.01 -1.33 12.48
CA LYS A 349 -12.34 -1.03 13.75
C LYS A 349 -12.65 0.40 14.15
N LEU A 350 -13.01 0.59 15.43
CA LEU A 350 -13.32 1.88 16.00
C LEU A 350 -12.56 2.04 17.31
N GLU A 351 -11.73 3.07 17.37
CA GLU A 351 -10.94 3.47 18.52
C GLU A 351 -11.38 4.84 19.01
N ILE A 352 -11.86 4.90 20.25
CA ILE A 352 -12.31 6.15 20.87
C ILE A 352 -11.48 6.40 22.12
N HIS A 353 -10.60 7.40 22.07
CA HIS A 353 -9.69 7.73 23.16
C HIS A 353 -9.62 9.24 23.44
N THR A 354 -8.75 9.63 24.38
CA THR A 354 -8.58 10.99 24.98
C THR A 354 -8.57 12.15 24.01
N GLY A 355 -8.28 11.91 22.72
CA GLY A 355 -8.50 12.88 21.65
C GLY A 355 -9.91 13.44 21.73
N ASN A 356 -10.95 12.59 21.83
CA ASN A 356 -12.33 12.95 21.49
C ASN A 356 -13.12 13.84 22.48
N MET A 357 -12.68 13.94 23.74
CA MET A 357 -13.43 14.59 24.83
C MET A 357 -14.93 14.22 24.94
N THR A 358 -15.40 13.09 24.40
CA THR A 358 -16.82 12.70 24.45
C THR A 358 -17.21 12.43 25.91
N ARG A 359 -18.34 13.02 26.34
CA ARG A 359 -18.89 12.92 27.70
C ARG A 359 -20.28 12.30 27.66
N GLY A 360 -20.71 11.80 28.82
CA GLY A 360 -22.07 11.30 29.03
C GLY A 360 -22.13 9.78 29.23
N PRO A 361 -23.33 9.21 29.17
CA PRO A 361 -23.54 7.79 29.44
C PRO A 361 -22.88 6.89 28.39
N LEU A 362 -22.08 5.92 28.84
CA LEU A 362 -21.51 4.87 28.01
C LEU A 362 -22.62 4.09 27.28
N SER A 363 -23.75 3.84 27.93
CA SER A 363 -24.91 3.18 27.35
C SER A 363 -25.41 3.85 26.07
N THR A 364 -25.48 5.18 26.05
CA THR A 364 -25.90 5.96 24.87
C THR A 364 -24.88 5.84 23.74
N LEU A 365 -23.58 5.89 24.06
CA LEU A 365 -22.51 5.72 23.09
C LEU A 365 -22.57 4.33 22.44
N LEU A 366 -22.67 3.27 23.26
CA LEU A 366 -22.76 1.90 22.80
C LEU A 366 -24.01 1.63 21.96
N GLN A 367 -25.16 2.24 22.30
CA GLN A 367 -26.36 2.16 21.48
C GLN A 367 -26.13 2.77 20.09
N LYS A 368 -25.55 3.98 20.00
CA LYS A 368 -25.26 4.61 18.71
C LYS A 368 -24.28 3.79 17.87
N ILE A 369 -23.20 3.30 18.48
CA ILE A 369 -22.22 2.43 17.81
C ILE A 369 -22.91 1.18 17.25
N SER A 370 -23.77 0.53 18.04
CA SER A 370 -24.48 -0.68 17.62
C SER A 370 -25.40 -0.48 16.40
N VAL A 371 -25.92 0.74 16.22
CA VAL A 371 -26.82 1.10 15.11
C VAL A 371 -26.03 1.59 13.90
N TYR A 372 -24.99 2.40 14.11
CA TYR A 372 -24.26 3.04 13.02
C TYR A 372 -23.27 2.10 12.35
N PHE A 373 -22.67 1.18 13.10
CA PHE A 373 -21.57 0.31 12.66
C PHE A 373 -21.88 -1.17 12.95
N PRO A 374 -22.92 -1.75 12.33
CA PRO A 374 -23.33 -3.15 12.59
C PRO A 374 -22.26 -4.19 12.19
N GLU A 375 -21.31 -3.77 11.35
CA GLU A 375 -20.24 -4.58 10.77
C GLU A 375 -18.94 -4.53 11.58
N LEU A 376 -18.96 -3.91 12.77
CA LEU A 376 -17.77 -3.68 13.60
C LEU A 376 -17.19 -5.00 14.14
N GLU A 377 -15.88 -5.13 14.00
CA GLU A 377 -15.06 -6.27 14.43
C GLU A 377 -14.20 -5.91 15.64
N VAL A 378 -13.72 -4.67 15.73
CA VAL A 378 -12.89 -4.20 16.85
C VAL A 378 -13.48 -2.93 17.44
N LEU A 379 -13.73 -2.93 18.75
CA LEU A 379 -14.12 -1.74 19.50
C LEU A 379 -13.15 -1.47 20.65
N GLN A 380 -12.53 -0.30 20.64
CA GLN A 380 -11.67 0.19 21.70
C GLN A 380 -12.21 1.51 22.28
N ILE A 381 -12.34 1.57 23.60
CA ILE A 381 -12.76 2.78 24.33
C ILE A 381 -11.80 3.04 25.49
N ALA A 382 -11.11 4.17 25.49
CA ALA A 382 -10.00 4.39 26.40
C ALA A 382 -9.94 5.79 27.01
N ALA A 383 -9.73 5.89 28.32
CA ALA A 383 -9.41 7.13 29.01
C ALA A 383 -10.40 8.30 28.71
N MET A 384 -11.68 7.96 28.59
CA MET A 384 -12.76 8.93 28.37
C MET A 384 -13.54 9.24 29.64
N PRO A 385 -14.08 10.47 29.79
CA PRO A 385 -14.93 10.85 30.92
C PRO A 385 -16.38 10.33 30.77
N LEU A 386 -16.53 9.05 30.45
CA LEU A 386 -17.82 8.38 30.31
C LEU A 386 -18.34 7.89 31.66
N THR A 387 -19.66 7.85 31.82
CA THR A 387 -20.34 7.39 33.04
C THR A 387 -21.35 6.28 32.75
N GLY A 388 -21.86 5.60 33.77
CA GLY A 388 -22.91 4.59 33.63
C GLY A 388 -22.36 3.22 33.24
N GLU A 389 -23.20 2.37 32.64
CA GLU A 389 -22.95 0.93 32.54
C GLU A 389 -22.62 0.45 31.12
N ILE A 390 -21.95 -0.69 31.05
CA ILE A 390 -21.80 -1.47 29.81
C ILE A 390 -23.13 -2.21 29.58
N THR A 391 -23.85 -1.87 28.51
CA THR A 391 -25.18 -2.43 28.21
C THR A 391 -25.12 -3.58 27.19
N ASP A 392 -26.25 -4.26 27.02
CA ASP A 392 -26.44 -5.33 26.03
C ASP A 392 -26.42 -4.84 24.57
N ALA A 393 -26.33 -3.53 24.32
CA ALA A 393 -26.26 -2.96 22.98
C ALA A 393 -25.10 -3.54 22.16
N MET A 394 -23.97 -3.82 22.81
CA MET A 394 -22.80 -4.43 22.17
C MET A 394 -23.08 -5.86 21.68
N CYS A 395 -24.02 -6.56 22.29
CA CYS A 395 -24.39 -7.91 21.90
C CYS A 395 -25.13 -7.97 20.54
N ARG A 396 -25.48 -6.81 19.97
CA ARG A 396 -26.03 -6.69 18.60
C ARG A 396 -24.95 -6.71 17.53
N LEU A 397 -23.71 -6.39 17.88
CA LEU A 397 -22.57 -6.36 16.96
C LEU A 397 -22.02 -7.77 16.77
N LYS A 398 -22.67 -8.54 15.88
CA LYS A 398 -22.42 -9.98 15.72
C LYS A 398 -21.03 -10.34 15.18
N LYS A 399 -20.32 -9.37 14.62
CA LYS A 399 -18.98 -9.53 14.04
C LYS A 399 -17.85 -9.14 14.98
N LEU A 400 -18.15 -8.70 16.22
CA LEU A 400 -17.12 -8.30 17.17
C LEU A 400 -16.20 -9.48 17.49
N GLN A 401 -14.92 -9.24 17.27
CA GLN A 401 -13.81 -10.13 17.57
C GLN A 401 -13.02 -9.64 18.79
N THR A 402 -12.90 -8.32 18.93
CA THR A 402 -12.11 -7.69 19.99
C THR A 402 -12.87 -6.56 20.66
N ILE A 403 -12.94 -6.61 21.99
CA ILE A 403 -13.44 -5.52 22.82
C ILE A 403 -12.32 -5.12 23.79
N SER A 404 -11.97 -3.84 23.80
CA SER A 404 -11.00 -3.27 24.74
C SER A 404 -11.58 -2.02 25.40
N MET A 405 -11.66 -2.02 26.74
CA MET A 405 -12.08 -0.85 27.51
C MET A 405 -11.15 -0.60 28.68
N PHE A 406 -10.47 0.54 28.70
CA PHE A 406 -9.48 0.82 29.72
C PHE A 406 -9.42 2.27 30.20
N PHE A 407 -9.02 2.47 31.46
CA PHE A 407 -8.93 3.78 32.13
C PHE A 407 -10.26 4.57 32.17
N LEU A 408 -11.40 3.89 32.25
CA LEU A 408 -12.72 4.50 32.39
C LEU A 408 -13.07 4.65 33.87
N LYS A 409 -12.88 5.86 34.40
CA LYS A 409 -12.92 6.13 35.86
C LYS A 409 -14.32 6.04 36.49
N ASN A 410 -15.37 6.29 35.70
CA ASN A 410 -16.73 6.52 36.20
C ASN A 410 -17.76 5.55 35.64
N ILE A 411 -17.32 4.46 35.00
CA ILE A 411 -18.24 3.42 34.55
C ILE A 411 -18.55 2.47 35.70
N THR A 412 -19.82 2.08 35.83
CA THR A 412 -20.36 1.29 36.95
C THR A 412 -21.06 0.04 36.41
N GLY A 413 -21.65 -0.77 37.29
CA GLY A 413 -22.41 -1.96 36.89
C GLY A 413 -21.52 -3.18 36.69
N SER A 414 -21.96 -4.11 35.84
CA SER A 414 -21.28 -5.39 35.57
C SER A 414 -21.18 -5.70 34.08
N LEU A 415 -20.39 -6.71 33.72
CA LEU A 415 -20.28 -7.17 32.33
C LEU A 415 -21.58 -7.88 31.90
N PRO A 416 -22.17 -7.54 30.74
CA PRO A 416 -23.33 -8.26 30.22
C PRO A 416 -23.00 -9.73 29.89
N ASP A 417 -23.82 -10.65 30.39
CA ASP A 417 -23.68 -12.09 30.11
C ASP A 417 -23.73 -12.40 28.60
N CYS A 418 -24.42 -11.57 27.82
CA CYS A 418 -24.57 -11.77 26.39
C CYS A 418 -23.29 -11.62 25.57
N LEU A 419 -22.23 -11.03 26.13
CA LEU A 419 -20.93 -10.93 25.45
C LEU A 419 -20.35 -12.31 25.16
N GLY A 420 -20.56 -13.28 26.04
CA GLY A 420 -20.11 -14.67 25.84
C GLY A 420 -20.88 -15.44 24.76
N TYR A 421 -21.95 -14.87 24.19
CA TYR A 421 -22.70 -15.47 23.07
C TYR A 421 -22.31 -14.90 21.71
N LEU A 422 -21.36 -13.95 21.64
CA LEU A 422 -20.79 -13.47 20.38
C LEU A 422 -19.82 -14.54 19.85
N LYS A 423 -20.15 -15.11 18.68
CA LYS A 423 -19.46 -16.29 18.15
C LYS A 423 -18.00 -16.02 17.76
N ASP A 424 -17.71 -14.79 17.34
CA ASP A 424 -16.41 -14.40 16.81
C ASP A 424 -15.56 -13.67 17.87
N LEU A 425 -16.13 -13.37 19.04
CA LEU A 425 -15.44 -12.65 20.11
C LEU A 425 -14.35 -13.55 20.70
N SER A 426 -13.10 -13.14 20.50
CA SER A 426 -11.91 -13.87 20.97
C SER A 426 -11.17 -13.10 22.04
N ILE A 427 -11.15 -11.77 21.97
CA ILE A 427 -10.38 -10.92 22.88
C ILE A 427 -11.30 -9.98 23.65
N LEU A 428 -11.25 -10.05 24.99
CA LEU A 428 -11.94 -9.13 25.88
C LEU A 428 -10.95 -8.55 26.92
N ILE A 429 -10.62 -7.27 26.77
CA ILE A 429 -9.70 -6.57 27.68
C ILE A 429 -10.49 -5.50 28.43
N ILE A 430 -10.65 -5.67 29.73
CA ILE A 430 -11.35 -4.71 30.60
C ILE A 430 -10.42 -4.41 31.79
N SER A 431 -9.68 -3.30 31.71
CA SER A 431 -8.63 -3.00 32.69
C SER A 431 -8.72 -1.56 33.21
N ASN A 432 -8.27 -1.33 34.45
CA ASN A 432 -8.22 0.01 35.03
C ASN A 432 -9.58 0.76 35.03
N ASN A 433 -10.68 0.03 35.29
CA ASN A 433 -12.03 0.55 35.41
C ASN A 433 -12.53 0.35 36.86
N PRO A 434 -12.13 1.21 37.82
CA PRO A 434 -12.19 0.91 39.26
C PRO A 434 -13.62 0.85 39.85
N GLN A 435 -14.62 1.36 39.14
CA GLN A 435 -16.02 1.37 39.59
C GLN A 435 -16.87 0.26 38.94
N LEU A 436 -16.28 -0.55 38.06
CA LEU A 436 -16.94 -1.72 37.50
C LEU A 436 -16.95 -2.84 38.55
N THR A 437 -18.09 -3.49 38.73
CA THR A 437 -18.37 -4.47 39.80
C THR A 437 -19.06 -5.71 39.24
N GLY A 438 -19.39 -6.67 40.11
CA GLY A 438 -20.07 -7.91 39.73
C GLY A 438 -19.12 -9.01 39.23
N PRO A 439 -19.64 -10.24 39.09
CA PRO A 439 -18.84 -11.38 38.66
C PRO A 439 -18.53 -11.32 37.16
N ILE A 440 -17.42 -11.96 36.75
CA ILE A 440 -17.18 -12.26 35.33
C ILE A 440 -18.23 -13.30 34.89
N PRO A 441 -19.08 -13.00 33.87
CA PRO A 441 -20.09 -13.94 33.40
C PRO A 441 -19.50 -15.28 32.95
N THR A 442 -20.14 -16.39 33.33
CA THR A 442 -19.69 -17.75 32.96
C THR A 442 -19.75 -18.02 31.46
N SER A 443 -20.57 -17.26 30.73
CA SER A 443 -20.63 -17.33 29.27
C SER A 443 -19.30 -16.95 28.60
N LEU A 444 -18.43 -16.18 29.27
CA LEU A 444 -17.13 -15.72 28.75
C LEU A 444 -16.00 -16.77 28.86
N THR A 445 -16.29 -17.98 29.33
CA THR A 445 -15.32 -19.07 29.48
C THR A 445 -14.62 -19.50 28.18
N LYS A 446 -15.10 -19.07 27.02
CA LYS A 446 -14.53 -19.34 25.69
C LYS A 446 -13.76 -18.16 25.08
N VAL A 447 -13.71 -17.03 25.77
CA VAL A 447 -13.06 -15.79 25.32
C VAL A 447 -11.75 -15.62 26.10
N ASP A 448 -10.67 -15.22 25.42
CA ASP A 448 -9.42 -14.83 26.10
C ASP A 448 -9.66 -13.48 26.79
N ALA A 449 -10.22 -13.56 28.00
CA ALA A 449 -10.64 -12.42 28.80
C ALA A 449 -9.53 -12.05 29.81
N VAL A 450 -8.99 -10.84 29.69
CA VAL A 450 -8.12 -10.23 30.69
C VAL A 450 -8.90 -9.11 31.37
N ALA A 451 -9.40 -9.40 32.58
CA ALA A 451 -10.01 -8.41 33.46
C ALA A 451 -9.09 -8.19 34.67
N ASP A 452 -8.49 -7.00 34.80
CA ASP A 452 -7.73 -6.64 36.00
C ASP A 452 -8.69 -6.08 37.05
N SER A 453 -9.17 -6.95 37.96
CA SER A 453 -9.89 -6.53 39.15
C SER A 453 -8.88 -5.99 40.17
N SER A 454 -8.46 -4.73 40.03
CA SER A 454 -7.77 -4.05 41.11
C SER A 454 -8.77 -3.78 42.26
N ARG A 455 -8.84 -4.76 43.18
CA ARG A 455 -9.56 -4.82 44.48
C ARG A 455 -10.96 -5.43 44.45
N GLY A 456 -11.00 -6.75 44.70
CA GLY A 456 -12.21 -7.51 45.04
C GLY A 456 -11.92 -8.73 45.91
N LYS A 457 -11.29 -8.53 47.08
CA LYS A 457 -11.39 -9.44 48.24
C LYS A 457 -11.54 -8.59 49.49
N GLN A 458 -12.78 -8.46 49.96
CA GLN A 458 -13.17 -8.77 51.34
C GLN A 458 -14.55 -9.41 51.30
#